data_AF-A0A2T3W6B6-F1
#
_entry.id   AF-A0A2T3W6B6-F1
#
_cell.length_a   1.000
_cell.length_b   1.000
_cell.length_c   1.000
_cell.angle_alpha   90.00
_cell.angle_beta   90.00
_cell.angle_gamma   90.00
#
_symmetry.space_group_name_H-M   'P 1'
#
loop_
_entity.id
_entity.type
_entity.pdbx_description
1 polymer ?
#
loop_
_entity_poly.entity_id
_entity_poly.type
_entity_poly.pdbx_seq_one_letter_code
_entity_poly.pdbx_strand_id
1 'polypeptide(L)'
;MVGAQTTTLSTTVPTTPPAALVVQGPLLRAAKLDKAAPLYWRDGRQRFAIGRVLPDGTLNFSLDTALQGRARLGSLADWKASRGRSCDVSALVVEQDAPVQYLGAPEYDAGGKKYYVRAGEVTRNTGGGLTLNFVMFVYAQAPGRMVGTERCDDGVTHYDLTLQPGWNAVEDVQELDTNDQFGPVTLRNARVITAYTGPWVSFELK
;
A
#
# COMPACT_ATOMS: atom_id res chain seq x y z
N MET A 1 32.09 -52.06 -5.70
CA MET A 1 31.21 -51.38 -4.71
C MET A 1 31.56 -49.89 -4.75
N VAL A 2 30.72 -49.08 -5.40
CA VAL A 2 30.88 -47.62 -5.46
C VAL A 2 29.65 -47.03 -4.80
N GLY A 3 29.81 -46.47 -3.61
CA GLY A 3 28.73 -45.80 -2.87
C GLY A 3 28.49 -44.42 -3.47
N ALA A 4 27.33 -44.20 -4.07
CA ALA A 4 26.89 -42.87 -4.45
C ALA A 4 26.47 -42.11 -3.19
N GLN A 5 27.21 -41.06 -2.84
CA GLN A 5 26.76 -40.10 -1.83
C GLN A 5 25.72 -39.18 -2.46
N THR A 6 24.49 -39.29 -2.00
CA THR A 6 23.41 -38.36 -2.33
C THR A 6 23.60 -37.09 -1.51
N THR A 7 24.20 -36.06 -2.12
CA THR A 7 24.27 -34.73 -1.50
C THR A 7 22.89 -34.09 -1.55
N THR A 8 22.15 -34.15 -0.44
CA THR A 8 20.95 -33.35 -0.24
C THR A 8 21.35 -31.88 -0.10
N LEU A 9 21.12 -31.09 -1.14
CA LEU A 9 21.14 -29.63 -1.06
C LEU A 9 20.01 -29.21 -0.11
N SER A 10 20.36 -28.91 1.14
CA SER A 10 19.48 -28.14 2.03
C SER A 10 19.36 -26.74 1.45
N THR A 11 18.29 -26.47 0.71
CA THR A 11 17.81 -25.12 0.46
C THR A 11 17.27 -24.59 1.78
N THR A 12 18.16 -23.97 2.59
CA THR A 12 17.73 -23.04 3.63
C THR A 12 16.95 -21.93 2.93
N VAL A 13 15.62 -21.99 3.01
CA VAL A 13 14.75 -20.85 2.75
C VAL A 13 15.20 -19.76 3.72
N PRO A 14 15.57 -18.56 3.27
CA PRO A 14 15.88 -17.47 4.18
C PRO A 14 14.67 -17.25 5.10
N THR A 15 14.86 -17.38 6.41
CA THR A 15 13.83 -17.12 7.44
C THR A 15 13.53 -15.63 7.61
N THR A 16 14.28 -14.78 6.92
CA THR A 16 14.12 -13.32 6.97
C THR A 16 13.42 -12.87 5.70
N PRO A 17 12.17 -12.37 5.76
CA PRO A 17 11.53 -11.78 4.59
C PRO A 17 12.39 -10.64 4.04
N PRO A 18 12.46 -10.47 2.71
CA PRO A 18 13.25 -9.43 2.09
C PRO A 18 12.91 -8.06 2.69
N ALA A 19 13.93 -7.43 3.27
CA ALA A 19 13.85 -6.26 4.13
C ALA A 19 13.36 -5.00 3.40
N ALA A 20 13.58 -4.91 2.08
CA ALA A 20 13.35 -3.71 1.31
C ALA A 20 12.29 -3.89 0.22
N LEU A 21 11.40 -2.91 0.10
CA LEU A 21 10.52 -2.73 -1.06
C LEU A 21 11.09 -1.63 -1.95
N VAL A 22 11.38 -1.96 -3.22
CA VAL A 22 11.80 -0.99 -4.23
C VAL A 22 10.61 -0.59 -5.08
N VAL A 23 10.38 0.71 -5.23
CA VAL A 23 9.27 1.24 -6.01
C VAL A 23 9.77 2.14 -7.11
N GLN A 24 9.22 1.96 -8.31
CA GLN A 24 9.45 2.83 -9.44
C GLN A 24 8.19 2.94 -10.31
N GLY A 25 7.95 4.10 -10.91
CA GLY A 25 6.90 4.19 -11.92
C GLY A 25 6.57 5.61 -12.38
N PRO A 26 5.80 5.74 -13.48
CA PRO A 26 5.35 7.03 -13.94
C PRO A 26 4.28 7.60 -13.02
N LEU A 27 4.40 8.89 -12.68
CA LEU A 27 3.42 9.65 -11.94
C LEU A 27 2.45 10.33 -12.93
N LEU A 28 1.28 9.73 -13.06
CA LEU A 28 0.15 10.28 -13.80
C LEU A 28 -0.33 11.56 -13.11
N ARG A 29 -0.62 12.58 -13.92
CA ARG A 29 -1.04 13.91 -13.45
C ARG A 29 0.00 14.58 -12.54
N ALA A 30 1.29 14.28 -12.73
CA ALA A 30 2.36 14.93 -11.98
C ALA A 30 2.30 16.46 -12.16
N ALA A 31 2.48 17.18 -11.05
CA ALA A 31 2.86 18.58 -11.10
C ALA A 31 4.16 18.74 -11.90
N LYS A 32 4.26 19.82 -12.69
CA LYS A 32 5.51 20.14 -13.39
C LYS A 32 6.61 20.43 -12.36
N LEU A 33 7.75 19.79 -12.54
CA LEU A 33 8.90 19.89 -11.65
C LEU A 33 10.12 20.39 -12.43
N ASP A 34 10.76 21.46 -11.95
CA ASP A 34 12.02 21.95 -12.53
C ASP A 34 13.24 21.15 -12.03
N LYS A 35 13.10 20.50 -10.87
CA LYS A 35 14.12 19.63 -10.25
C LYS A 35 13.43 18.49 -9.50
N ALA A 36 14.19 17.44 -9.19
CA ALA A 36 13.67 16.33 -8.40
C ALA A 36 13.13 16.83 -7.04
N ALA A 37 11.90 16.46 -6.71
CA ALA A 37 11.25 16.75 -5.45
C ALA A 37 11.41 15.55 -4.51
N PRO A 38 11.88 15.72 -3.25
CA PRO A 38 11.94 14.61 -2.32
C PRO A 38 10.53 14.08 -1.99
N LEU A 39 10.40 12.76 -1.92
CA LEU A 39 9.19 12.06 -1.55
C LEU A 39 9.28 11.63 -0.09
N TYR A 40 8.21 11.87 0.65
CA TYR A 40 8.17 11.65 2.07
C TYR A 40 7.03 10.74 2.47
N TRP A 41 7.26 9.93 3.48
CA TRP A 41 6.22 9.19 4.18
C TRP A 41 6.03 9.77 5.59
N ARG A 42 4.77 9.83 6.05
CA ARG A 42 4.43 10.30 7.39
C ARG A 42 3.95 9.16 8.27
N ASP A 43 4.46 9.17 9.50
CA ASP A 43 3.90 8.40 10.62
C ASP A 43 3.65 9.36 11.79
N GLY A 44 2.37 9.63 12.06
CA GLY A 44 1.96 10.67 13.00
C GLY A 44 2.57 12.03 12.66
N ARG A 45 3.40 12.58 13.57
CA ARG A 45 4.10 13.86 13.38
C ARG A 45 5.45 13.72 12.68
N GLN A 46 5.96 12.50 12.53
CA GLN A 46 7.26 12.25 11.92
C GLN A 46 7.13 12.20 10.40
N ARG A 47 8.14 12.72 9.71
CA ARG A 47 8.24 12.75 8.25
C ARG A 47 9.58 12.12 7.85
N PHE A 48 9.54 11.07 7.05
CA PHE A 48 10.71 10.34 6.59
C PHE A 48 10.89 10.52 5.10
N ALA A 49 12.08 10.92 4.65
CA ALA A 49 12.39 10.90 3.23
C ALA A 49 12.56 9.45 2.77
N ILE A 50 11.78 9.04 1.78
CA ILE A 50 11.78 7.65 1.27
C ILE A 50 12.28 7.58 -0.18
N GLY A 51 12.25 8.69 -0.91
CA GLY A 51 12.66 8.73 -2.31
C GLY A 51 12.46 10.09 -2.94
N ARG A 52 12.06 10.11 -4.21
CA ARG A 52 11.88 11.34 -4.99
C ARG A 52 10.92 11.16 -6.17
N VAL A 53 10.35 12.28 -6.58
CA VAL A 53 9.70 12.48 -7.88
C VAL A 53 10.67 13.24 -8.76
N LEU A 54 10.97 12.70 -9.93
CA LEU A 54 11.90 13.25 -10.91
C LEU A 54 11.19 14.24 -11.85
N PRO A 55 11.94 15.15 -12.51
CA PRO A 55 11.37 16.14 -13.45
C PRO A 55 10.59 15.54 -14.63
N ASP A 56 10.94 14.31 -15.03
CA ASP A 56 10.26 13.55 -16.09
C ASP A 56 8.94 12.92 -15.62
N GLY A 57 8.54 13.15 -14.37
CA GLY A 57 7.35 12.55 -13.77
C GLY A 57 7.60 11.14 -13.26
N THR A 58 8.83 10.64 -13.22
CA THR A 58 9.11 9.31 -12.63
C THR A 58 9.19 9.42 -11.11
N LEU A 59 8.47 8.57 -10.40
CA LEU A 59 8.60 8.37 -8.96
C LEU A 59 9.52 7.18 -8.69
N ASN A 60 10.44 7.34 -7.74
CA ASN A 60 11.22 6.23 -7.20
C ASN A 60 11.40 6.34 -5.68
N PHE A 61 11.30 5.22 -4.98
CA PHE A 61 11.63 5.16 -3.55
C PHE A 61 12.00 3.74 -3.13
N SER A 62 12.65 3.63 -1.96
CA SER A 62 12.91 2.36 -1.30
C SER A 62 12.43 2.45 0.14
N LEU A 63 11.78 1.39 0.62
CA LEU A 63 11.40 1.25 2.02
C LEU A 63 12.22 0.12 2.62
N ASP A 64 13.29 0.47 3.33
CA ASP A 64 14.14 -0.50 4.01
C ASP A 64 13.68 -0.78 5.46
N THR A 65 14.32 -1.76 6.09
CA THR A 65 14.07 -2.12 7.49
C THR A 65 14.43 -1.02 8.49
N ALA A 66 15.31 -0.08 8.14
CA ALA A 66 15.66 1.04 9.02
C ALA A 66 14.53 2.07 9.09
N LEU A 67 13.79 2.27 7.99
CA LEU A 67 12.55 3.02 7.97
C LEU A 67 11.40 2.28 8.68
N GLN A 68 11.35 0.94 8.57
CA GLN A 68 10.37 0.11 9.29
C GLN A 68 10.54 0.20 10.81
N GLY A 69 11.77 0.09 11.32
CA GLY A 69 12.05 0.17 12.76
C GLY A 69 11.80 1.55 13.41
N ARG A 70 11.49 2.58 12.60
CA ARG A 70 11.21 3.94 13.07
C ARG A 70 9.72 4.24 13.16
N ALA A 71 8.90 3.48 12.45
CA ALA A 71 7.47 3.68 12.42
C ALA A 71 6.76 2.80 13.44
N ARG A 72 5.60 3.28 13.92
CA ARG A 72 4.75 2.52 14.82
C ARG A 72 4.11 1.37 14.07
N LEU A 73 4.38 0.17 14.55
CA LEU A 73 3.60 -1.01 14.19
C LEU A 73 2.27 -0.96 14.95
N GLY A 74 1.17 -1.16 14.24
CA GLY A 74 -0.10 -1.55 14.84
C GLY A 74 -0.32 -3.03 14.63
N SER A 75 -1.54 -3.51 14.88
CA SER A 75 -2.00 -4.82 14.45
C SER A 75 -3.18 -4.74 13.48
N LEU A 76 -3.61 -5.87 12.89
CA LEU A 76 -4.87 -5.92 12.14
C LEU A 76 -6.06 -5.63 13.06
N ALA A 77 -5.99 -6.03 14.33
CA ALA A 77 -6.98 -5.66 15.33
C ALA A 77 -6.98 -4.14 15.60
N ASP A 78 -5.81 -3.49 15.69
CA ASP A 78 -5.72 -2.03 15.82
C ASP A 78 -6.26 -1.32 14.57
N TRP A 79 -5.97 -1.85 13.38
CA TRP A 79 -6.56 -1.36 12.13
C TRP A 79 -8.08 -1.42 12.22
N LYS A 80 -8.68 -2.59 12.50
CA LYS A 80 -10.13 -2.72 12.68
C LYS A 80 -10.66 -1.73 13.74
N ALA A 81 -10.00 -1.61 14.89
CA ALA A 81 -10.42 -0.71 15.96
C ALA A 81 -10.37 0.77 15.55
N SER A 82 -9.39 1.16 14.72
CA SER A 82 -9.29 2.53 14.20
C SER A 82 -10.46 2.89 13.28
N ARG A 83 -10.93 1.94 12.46
CA ARG A 83 -12.09 2.08 11.58
C ARG A 83 -13.39 2.15 12.38
N GLY A 84 -13.50 1.35 13.44
CA GLY A 84 -14.65 1.32 14.35
C GLY A 84 -14.92 2.63 15.12
N ARG A 85 -14.06 3.65 14.99
CA ARG A 85 -14.30 4.98 15.57
C ARG A 85 -15.35 5.80 14.81
N SER A 86 -15.54 5.51 13.53
CA SER A 86 -16.42 6.26 12.63
C SER A 86 -17.32 5.39 11.76
N CYS A 87 -17.15 4.06 11.81
CA CYS A 87 -17.84 3.12 10.95
C CYS A 87 -18.34 1.90 11.74
N ASP A 88 -19.39 1.25 11.26
CA ASP A 88 -19.82 -0.06 11.74
C ASP A 88 -18.86 -1.14 11.23
N VAL A 89 -18.10 -1.72 12.15
CA VAL A 89 -17.13 -2.81 11.91
C VAL A 89 -17.60 -4.14 12.50
N SER A 90 -18.89 -4.27 12.86
CA SER A 90 -19.42 -5.48 13.49
C SER A 90 -19.28 -6.73 12.62
N ALA A 91 -19.32 -6.56 11.29
CA ALA A 91 -19.15 -7.61 10.29
C ALA A 91 -17.71 -7.77 9.78
N LEU A 92 -16.74 -7.03 10.33
CA LEU A 92 -15.31 -7.16 10.01
C LEU A 92 -14.65 -8.08 11.05
N VAL A 93 -13.95 -9.13 10.61
CA VAL A 93 -13.36 -10.15 11.46
C VAL A 93 -11.85 -10.20 11.23
N VAL A 94 -11.08 -10.14 12.31
CA VAL A 94 -9.65 -10.46 12.31
C VAL A 94 -9.53 -11.92 12.72
N GLU A 95 -9.39 -12.81 11.73
CA GLU A 95 -9.29 -14.27 11.96
C GLU A 95 -7.91 -14.64 12.50
N GLN A 96 -6.88 -13.90 12.07
CA GLN A 96 -5.52 -14.04 12.54
C GLN A 96 -4.87 -12.66 12.63
N ASP A 97 -4.55 -12.22 13.84
CA ASP A 97 -3.91 -10.92 14.06
C ASP A 97 -2.42 -10.97 13.69
N ALA A 98 -1.89 -9.86 13.20
CA ALA A 98 -0.49 -9.72 12.81
C ALA A 98 0.00 -8.29 13.08
N PRO A 99 1.24 -8.10 13.55
CA PRO A 99 1.86 -6.78 13.57
C PRO A 99 2.05 -6.27 12.14
N VAL A 100 1.52 -5.08 11.85
CA VAL A 100 1.51 -4.48 10.52
C VAL A 100 1.95 -3.02 10.53
N GLN A 101 2.55 -2.60 9.43
CA GLN A 101 2.84 -1.21 9.10
C GLN A 101 2.30 -0.94 7.70
N TYR A 102 1.46 0.09 7.57
CA TYR A 102 0.93 0.52 6.28
C TYR A 102 1.79 1.66 5.73
N LEU A 103 2.10 1.60 4.43
CA LEU A 103 2.55 2.79 3.73
C LEU A 103 1.34 3.65 3.43
N GLY A 104 1.16 4.70 4.21
CA GLY A 104 0.21 5.77 3.87
C GLY A 104 0.60 6.47 2.57
N ALA A 105 -0.27 7.34 2.05
CA ALA A 105 -0.01 8.06 0.80
C ALA A 105 1.27 8.92 0.91
N PRO A 106 2.36 8.60 0.18
CA PRO A 106 3.56 9.40 0.22
C PRO A 106 3.30 10.81 -0.32
N GLU A 107 4.05 11.79 0.17
CA GLU A 107 3.85 13.21 -0.14
C GLU A 107 5.09 13.83 -0.78
N TYR A 108 4.89 14.76 -1.71
CA TYR A 108 5.94 15.62 -2.25
C TYR A 108 5.45 17.06 -2.41
N ASP A 109 6.39 18.00 -2.41
CA ASP A 109 6.10 19.42 -2.58
C ASP A 109 6.51 19.86 -3.99
N ALA A 110 5.63 20.59 -4.70
CA ALA A 110 5.89 21.08 -6.05
C ALA A 110 5.20 22.43 -6.28
N GLY A 111 5.95 23.43 -6.79
CA GLY A 111 5.37 24.75 -7.12
C GLY A 111 4.66 25.46 -5.96
N GLY A 112 5.14 25.28 -4.72
CA GLY A 112 4.51 25.84 -3.52
C GLY A 112 3.26 25.09 -3.03
N LYS A 113 2.88 24.00 -3.70
CA LYS A 113 1.75 23.14 -3.34
C LYS A 113 2.24 21.80 -2.81
N LYS A 114 1.39 21.14 -2.03
CA LYS A 114 1.65 19.79 -1.51
C LYS A 114 0.81 18.78 -2.27
N TYR A 115 1.41 17.63 -2.53
CA TYR A 115 0.76 16.54 -3.25
C TYR A 115 0.93 15.25 -2.46
N TYR A 116 -0.06 14.37 -2.53
CA TYR A 116 0.08 12.98 -2.14
C TYR A 116 -0.05 12.08 -3.37
N VAL A 117 0.56 10.90 -3.30
CA VAL A 117 0.57 9.94 -4.40
C VAL A 117 0.00 8.58 -3.96
N ARG A 118 -0.69 7.91 -4.90
CA ARG A 118 -1.18 6.54 -4.72
C ARG A 118 -0.67 5.67 -5.87
N ALA A 119 -0.22 4.46 -5.57
CA ALA A 119 0.12 3.48 -6.60
C ALA A 119 -1.16 3.00 -7.27
N GLY A 120 -1.15 2.86 -8.59
CA GLY A 120 -2.29 2.42 -9.38
C GLY A 120 -2.73 3.42 -10.43
N GLU A 121 -3.96 3.27 -10.88
CA GLU A 121 -4.50 4.01 -12.01
C GLU A 121 -5.97 4.40 -11.82
N VAL A 122 -6.42 5.34 -12.64
CA VAL A 122 -7.81 5.78 -12.73
C VAL A 122 -8.30 5.57 -14.15
N THR A 123 -9.29 4.71 -14.31
CA THR A 123 -9.89 4.39 -15.61
C THR A 123 -11.26 5.02 -15.70
N ARG A 124 -11.57 5.68 -16.82
CA ARG A 124 -12.93 6.16 -17.10
C ARG A 124 -13.74 5.05 -17.74
N ASN A 125 -14.90 4.77 -17.16
CA ASN A 125 -15.81 3.75 -17.65
C ASN A 125 -16.65 4.30 -18.81
N THR A 126 -17.09 3.42 -19.72
CA THR A 126 -17.92 3.79 -20.88
C THR A 126 -19.22 4.51 -20.49
N GLY A 127 -19.72 4.28 -19.28
CA GLY A 127 -20.88 4.96 -18.70
C GLY A 127 -20.60 6.31 -18.03
N GLY A 128 -19.37 6.84 -18.12
CA GLY A 128 -19.00 8.16 -17.57
C GLY A 128 -18.41 8.15 -16.16
N GLY A 129 -18.67 7.10 -15.36
CA GLY A 129 -18.05 6.88 -14.05
C GLY A 129 -16.55 6.57 -14.11
N LEU A 130 -15.94 6.36 -12.95
CA LEU A 130 -14.51 6.06 -12.79
C LEU A 130 -14.30 4.77 -12.02
N THR A 131 -13.32 3.96 -12.44
CA THR A 131 -12.77 2.88 -11.60
C THR A 131 -11.36 3.28 -11.16
N LEU A 132 -11.16 3.29 -9.85
CA LEU A 132 -9.90 3.55 -9.18
C LEU A 132 -9.29 2.19 -8.79
N ASN A 133 -8.20 1.80 -9.44
CA ASN A 133 -7.47 0.57 -9.12
C ASN A 133 -6.17 0.95 -8.46
N PHE A 134 -6.17 1.03 -7.13
CA PHE A 134 -4.99 1.39 -6.35
C PHE A 134 -4.31 0.18 -5.73
N VAL A 135 -3.05 0.38 -5.35
CA VAL A 135 -2.26 -0.56 -4.59
C VAL A 135 -1.84 0.09 -3.29
N MET A 136 -2.13 -0.59 -2.19
CA MET A 136 -1.67 -0.25 -0.85
C MET A 136 -0.53 -1.21 -0.46
N PHE A 137 0.53 -0.67 0.14
CA PHE A 137 1.65 -1.48 0.59
C PHE A 137 1.56 -1.69 2.11
N VAL A 138 1.53 -2.95 2.53
CA VAL A 138 1.42 -3.34 3.94
C VAL A 138 2.57 -4.27 4.28
N TYR A 139 3.45 -3.82 5.17
CA TYR A 139 4.45 -4.70 5.77
C TYR A 139 3.82 -5.48 6.92
N ALA A 140 3.94 -6.80 6.92
CA ALA A 140 3.49 -7.67 8.00
C ALA A 140 4.68 -8.44 8.59
N GLN A 141 4.76 -8.52 9.92
CA GLN A 141 5.83 -9.29 10.59
C GLN A 141 5.52 -10.78 10.71
N ALA A 142 4.24 -11.14 10.62
CA ALA A 142 3.74 -12.50 10.72
C ALA A 142 2.57 -12.68 9.74
N PRO A 143 2.15 -13.92 9.44
CA PRO A 143 0.93 -14.15 8.69
C PRO A 143 -0.28 -13.55 9.41
N GLY A 144 -1.18 -12.93 8.66
CA GLY A 144 -2.39 -12.30 9.19
C GLY A 144 -3.57 -12.43 8.25
N ARG A 145 -4.80 -12.40 8.79
CA ARG A 145 -6.03 -12.62 8.04
C ARG A 145 -7.13 -11.71 8.58
N MET A 146 -7.70 -10.88 7.70
CA MET A 146 -8.83 -10.02 7.99
C MET A 146 -9.85 -10.09 6.87
N VAL A 147 -11.10 -10.37 7.21
CA VAL A 147 -12.20 -10.59 6.26
C VAL A 147 -13.48 -9.92 6.72
N GLY A 148 -14.37 -9.63 5.78
CA GLY A 148 -15.71 -9.17 6.07
C GLY A 148 -15.93 -7.74 5.60
N THR A 149 -16.76 -6.99 6.33
CA THR A 149 -17.23 -5.69 5.84
C THR A 149 -17.21 -4.61 6.91
N GLU A 150 -16.88 -3.41 6.47
CA GLU A 150 -17.02 -2.16 7.21
C GLU A 150 -18.05 -1.29 6.50
N ARG A 151 -18.94 -0.65 7.26
CA ARG A 151 -19.93 0.29 6.74
C ARG A 151 -19.75 1.66 7.36
N CYS A 152 -19.54 2.67 6.51
CA CYS A 152 -19.43 4.07 6.88
C CYS A 152 -20.58 4.85 6.22
N ASP A 153 -20.79 6.11 6.63
CA ASP A 153 -21.83 6.97 6.02
C ASP A 153 -21.62 7.20 4.52
N ASP A 154 -20.36 7.11 4.06
CA ASP A 154 -19.92 7.34 2.68
C ASP A 154 -19.75 6.05 1.86
N GLY A 155 -20.01 4.87 2.44
CA GLY A 155 -20.01 3.62 1.67
C GLY A 155 -19.70 2.35 2.46
N VAL A 156 -19.48 1.27 1.70
CA VAL A 156 -19.14 -0.06 2.24
C VAL A 156 -17.75 -0.46 1.76
N THR A 157 -16.91 -0.93 2.67
CA THR A 157 -15.61 -1.52 2.34
C THR A 157 -15.63 -3.02 2.62
N HIS A 158 -15.31 -3.82 1.60
CA HIS A 158 -15.14 -5.27 1.68
C HIS A 158 -13.66 -5.61 1.87
N TYR A 159 -13.37 -6.44 2.86
CA TYR A 159 -12.03 -6.90 3.19
C TYR A 159 -11.90 -8.39 2.88
N ASP A 160 -10.87 -8.74 2.13
CA ASP A 160 -10.40 -10.10 1.92
C ASP A 160 -8.85 -10.10 1.91
N LEU A 161 -8.27 -9.94 3.10
CA LEU A 161 -6.83 -9.74 3.28
C LEU A 161 -6.17 -10.98 3.86
N THR A 162 -5.21 -11.56 3.14
CA THR A 162 -4.32 -12.61 3.63
C THR A 162 -2.89 -12.10 3.52
N LEU A 163 -2.32 -11.64 4.63
CA LEU A 163 -0.97 -11.10 4.69
C LEU A 163 0.02 -12.22 4.98
N GLN A 164 1.19 -12.13 4.35
CA GLN A 164 2.35 -12.97 4.63
C GLN A 164 3.50 -12.11 5.17
N PRO A 165 4.46 -12.69 5.90
CA PRO A 165 5.62 -11.95 6.38
C PRO A 165 6.35 -11.21 5.25
N GLY A 166 6.63 -9.92 5.45
CA GLY A 166 7.23 -9.03 4.45
C GLY A 166 6.26 -7.98 3.91
N TRP A 167 6.65 -7.31 2.81
CA TRP A 167 5.82 -6.33 2.12
C TRP A 167 4.76 -7.02 1.27
N ASN A 168 3.50 -6.64 1.47
CA ASN A 168 2.36 -7.10 0.70
C ASN A 168 1.81 -5.95 -0.14
N ALA A 169 1.55 -6.19 -1.41
CA ALA A 169 0.71 -5.33 -2.24
C ALA A 169 -0.74 -5.78 -2.08
N VAL A 170 -1.60 -4.87 -1.60
CA VAL A 170 -3.04 -5.05 -1.44
C VAL A 170 -3.74 -4.23 -2.51
N GLU A 171 -4.62 -4.86 -3.27
CA GLU A 171 -5.44 -4.17 -4.25
C GLU A 171 -6.58 -3.43 -3.54
N ASP A 172 -6.74 -2.16 -3.86
CA ASP A 172 -7.81 -1.27 -3.42
C ASP A 172 -8.60 -0.82 -4.64
N VAL A 173 -9.75 -1.43 -4.85
CA VAL A 173 -10.63 -1.17 -5.99
C VAL A 173 -11.81 -0.35 -5.52
N GLN A 174 -12.03 0.80 -6.16
CA GLN A 174 -13.13 1.71 -5.86
C GLN A 174 -13.82 2.10 -7.16
N GLU A 175 -15.12 2.25 -7.14
CA GLU A 175 -15.89 2.77 -8.27
C GLU A 175 -16.54 4.10 -7.88
N LEU A 176 -16.52 5.07 -8.78
CA LEU A 176 -17.30 6.29 -8.69
C LEU A 176 -18.33 6.29 -9.80
N ASP A 177 -19.58 6.57 -9.43
CA ASP A 177 -20.64 6.76 -10.41
C ASP A 177 -20.48 8.11 -11.15
N THR A 178 -21.41 8.42 -12.04
CA THR A 178 -21.39 9.69 -12.80
C THR A 178 -21.67 10.93 -11.95
N ASN A 179 -22.10 10.77 -10.70
CA ASN A 179 -22.38 11.85 -9.76
C ASN A 179 -21.25 12.01 -8.73
N ASP A 180 -20.08 11.42 -8.99
CA ASP A 180 -18.94 11.36 -8.08
C ASP A 180 -19.27 10.70 -6.72
N GLN A 181 -20.29 9.83 -6.68
CA GLN A 181 -20.61 9.03 -5.49
C GLN A 181 -19.76 7.76 -5.48
N PHE A 182 -19.16 7.48 -4.33
CA PHE A 182 -18.40 6.25 -4.12
C PHE A 182 -19.34 5.05 -4.04
N GLY A 183 -19.08 4.06 -4.89
CA GLY A 183 -19.57 2.71 -4.74
C GLY A 183 -18.77 1.92 -3.69
N PRO A 184 -19.08 0.63 -3.50
CA PRO A 184 -18.35 -0.21 -2.58
C PRO A 184 -16.86 -0.27 -2.90
N VAL A 185 -16.03 -0.20 -1.85
CA VAL A 185 -14.58 -0.38 -1.93
C VAL A 185 -14.25 -1.85 -1.66
N THR A 186 -13.28 -2.42 -2.38
CA THR A 186 -12.78 -3.77 -2.11
C THR A 186 -11.27 -3.76 -1.88
N LEU A 187 -10.86 -4.27 -0.72
CA LEU A 187 -9.45 -4.52 -0.37
C LEU A 187 -9.17 -6.02 -0.46
N ARG A 188 -8.33 -6.44 -1.42
CA ARG A 188 -8.11 -7.87 -1.72
C ARG A 188 -6.73 -8.20 -2.27
N ASN A 189 -6.51 -9.47 -2.60
CA ASN A 189 -5.36 -9.97 -3.38
C ASN A 189 -3.99 -9.57 -2.81
N ALA A 190 -3.89 -9.60 -1.48
CA ALA A 190 -2.64 -9.36 -0.77
C ALA A 190 -1.55 -10.36 -1.23
N ARG A 191 -0.48 -9.84 -1.82
CA ARG A 191 0.64 -10.66 -2.34
C ARG A 191 1.98 -10.12 -1.86
N VAL A 192 2.89 -11.01 -1.48
CA VAL A 192 4.26 -10.60 -1.12
C VAL A 192 4.95 -10.01 -2.34
N ILE A 193 5.60 -8.86 -2.16
CA ILE A 193 6.39 -8.21 -3.19
C ILE A 193 7.72 -7.70 -2.61
N THR A 194 8.73 -7.62 -3.47
CA THR A 194 10.00 -6.94 -3.20
C THR A 194 10.20 -5.72 -4.10
N ALA A 195 9.40 -5.61 -5.15
CA ALA A 195 9.38 -4.49 -6.05
C ALA A 195 7.95 -4.17 -6.52
N TYR A 196 7.69 -2.90 -6.79
CA TYR A 196 6.52 -2.45 -7.54
C TYR A 196 6.96 -1.54 -8.67
N THR A 197 6.68 -1.97 -9.90
CA THR A 197 6.81 -1.15 -11.10
C THR A 197 5.44 -0.96 -11.71
N GLY A 198 4.90 0.26 -11.65
CA GLY A 198 3.54 0.53 -12.11
C GLY A 198 3.18 2.01 -12.01
N PRO A 199 2.03 2.42 -12.59
CA PRO A 199 1.59 3.80 -12.56
C PRO A 199 1.33 4.28 -11.13
N TRP A 200 1.47 5.59 -10.94
CA TRP A 200 1.10 6.30 -9.73
C TRP A 200 0.20 7.47 -10.10
N VAL A 201 -0.68 7.89 -9.20
CA VAL A 201 -1.55 9.05 -9.42
C VAL A 201 -1.24 10.10 -8.37
N SER A 202 -1.04 11.35 -8.82
CA SER A 202 -0.83 12.50 -7.93
C SER A 202 -2.14 13.23 -7.64
N PHE A 203 -2.30 13.66 -6.39
CA PHE A 203 -3.43 14.43 -5.91
C PHE A 203 -2.92 15.64 -5.11
N GLU A 204 -3.48 16.82 -5.39
CA GLU A 204 -3.16 18.04 -4.63
C GLU A 204 -3.84 17.99 -3.25
N LEU A 205 -3.07 18.22 -2.19
CA LEU A 205 -3.58 18.42 -0.84
C LEU A 205 -4.17 19.84 -0.75
N LYS A 206 -5.46 19.94 -0.44
CA LYS A 206 -6.16 21.22 -0.21
C LYS A 206 -5.93 21.74 1.20
#